data_AF-A0A162AHS7-F1
#
_entry.id   AF-A0A162AHS7-F1
#
_cell.length_a   1.000
_cell.length_b   1.000
_cell.length_c   1.000
_cell.angle_alpha   90.00
_cell.angle_beta   90.00
_cell.angle_gamma   90.00
#
_symmetry.space_group_name_H-M   'P 1'
#
loop_
_entity.id
_entity.type
_entity.pdbx_description
1 polymer ?
#
loop_
_entity_poly.entity_id
_entity_poly.type
_entity_poly.pdbx_seq_one_letter_code
_entity_poly.pdbx_strand_id
1 'polypeptide(L)'
;MEKPTGYVIMDFLEKLEELMGKQFGSTELLEKVGEIVTERVVEEAEVLRDEGKVEDRMVTELFRVLKLMKMDLAMVKAAVKDDTLQERLEQAKARCRQAILVANSF
;
A
#
# COMPACT_ATOMS: atom_id res chain seq x y z
N MET A 1 -25.92 0.66 -1.67
CA MET A 1 -24.94 0.55 -2.77
C MET A 1 -24.04 -0.63 -2.46
N GLU A 2 -23.72 -1.42 -3.48
CA GLU A 2 -22.77 -2.53 -3.36
C GLU A 2 -21.33 -1.99 -3.27
N LYS A 3 -20.45 -2.69 -2.55
CA LYS A 3 -19.05 -2.28 -2.41
C LYS A 3 -18.27 -2.63 -3.68
N PRO A 4 -17.28 -1.82 -4.10
CA PRO A 4 -16.40 -2.17 -5.23
C PRO A 4 -15.67 -3.50 -5.03
N THR A 5 -15.29 -4.17 -6.12
CA THR A 5 -14.57 -5.45 -6.10
C THR A 5 -13.32 -5.39 -5.24
N GLY A 6 -12.50 -4.35 -5.40
CA GLY A 6 -11.26 -4.14 -4.63
C GLY A 6 -11.44 -3.52 -3.25
N TYR A 7 -12.65 -3.39 -2.71
CA TYR A 7 -12.92 -2.66 -1.47
C TYR A 7 -12.06 -3.09 -0.28
N VAL A 8 -11.85 -4.41 -0.10
CA VAL A 8 -11.06 -4.94 1.02
C VAL A 8 -9.60 -4.49 0.91
N ILE A 9 -9.04 -4.53 -0.31
CA ILE A 9 -7.68 -4.06 -0.59
C ILE A 9 -7.57 -2.56 -0.33
N MET A 10 -8.55 -1.77 -0.79
CA MET A 10 -8.59 -0.33 -0.54
C MET A 10 -8.58 -0.01 0.95
N ASP A 11 -9.41 -0.68 1.75
CA ASP A 11 -9.50 -0.48 3.20
C ASP A 11 -8.16 -0.73 3.92
N PHE A 12 -7.42 -1.78 3.54
CA PHE A 12 -6.08 -2.03 4.08
C PHE A 12 -5.08 -0.92 3.71
N LEU A 13 -5.09 -0.49 2.45
CA LEU A 13 -4.17 0.54 1.96
C LEU A 13 -4.51 1.94 2.50
N GLU A 14 -5.78 2.27 2.66
CA GLU A 14 -6.25 3.52 3.28
C GLU A 14 -5.77 3.61 4.73
N LYS A 15 -5.94 2.53 5.51
CA LYS A 15 -5.43 2.46 6.88
C LYS A 15 -3.92 2.62 6.94
N LEU A 16 -3.17 2.03 6.00
CA LEU A 16 -1.73 2.19 5.94
C LEU A 16 -1.34 3.64 5.60
N GLU A 17 -2.01 4.27 4.63
CA GLU A 17 -1.77 5.67 4.25
C GLU A 17 -2.01 6.62 5.44
N GLU A 18 -3.10 6.40 6.18
CA GLU A 18 -3.40 7.19 7.37
C GLU A 18 -2.32 7.04 8.46
N LEU A 19 -1.78 5.82 8.64
CA LEU A 19 -0.71 5.57 9.60
C LEU A 19 0.57 6.33 9.23
N MET A 20 0.91 6.40 7.93
CA MET A 20 2.04 7.24 7.46
C MET A 20 1.80 8.74 7.72
N GLY A 21 0.53 9.15 7.86
CA GLY A 21 0.14 10.53 8.19
C GLY A 21 0.21 10.88 9.67
N LYS A 22 0.40 9.89 10.55
CA LYS A 22 0.42 10.04 12.00
C LYS A 22 1.85 9.82 12.52
N GLN A 23 2.16 10.33 13.73
CA GLN A 23 3.35 9.87 14.45
C GLN A 23 3.11 8.42 14.92
N PHE A 24 3.35 7.47 14.03
CA PHE A 24 3.16 6.05 14.28
C PHE A 24 4.44 5.40 14.77
N GLY A 25 4.58 5.29 16.09
CA GLY A 25 5.69 4.57 16.73
C GLY A 25 7.05 4.96 16.16
N SER A 26 7.83 3.98 15.70
CA SER A 26 9.09 4.17 14.99
C SER A 26 8.94 3.95 13.48
N THR A 27 9.85 4.51 12.68
CA THR A 27 9.92 4.26 11.23
C THR A 27 10.14 2.78 10.90
N GLU A 28 10.84 2.05 11.77
CA GLU A 28 10.99 0.60 11.67
C GLU A 28 9.65 -0.14 11.87
N LEU A 29 8.84 0.28 12.84
CA LEU A 29 7.52 -0.30 13.04
C LEU A 29 6.60 0.00 11.86
N LEU A 30 6.66 1.24 11.33
CA LEU A 30 5.88 1.63 10.16
C LEU A 30 6.25 0.79 8.92
N GLU A 31 7.54 0.58 8.68
CA GLU A 31 8.02 -0.28 7.59
C GLU A 31 7.52 -1.71 7.76
N LYS A 32 7.61 -2.27 8.97
CA LYS A 32 7.11 -3.63 9.25
C LYS A 32 5.60 -3.77 9.04
N VAL A 33 4.82 -2.77 9.46
CA VAL A 33 3.37 -2.75 9.21
C VAL A 33 3.08 -2.68 7.71
N GLY A 34 3.84 -1.89 6.96
CA GLY A 34 3.71 -1.84 5.50
C GLY A 34 4.01 -3.17 4.81
N GLU A 35 4.97 -3.95 5.32
CA GLU A 35 5.20 -5.32 4.83
C GLU A 35 3.98 -6.22 5.04
N ILE A 36 3.44 -6.24 6.26
CA ILE A 36 2.28 -7.07 6.63
C ILE A 36 1.05 -6.68 5.81
N VAL A 37 0.79 -5.37 5.67
CA VAL A 37 -0.33 -4.87 4.84
C VAL A 37 -0.12 -5.26 3.38
N THR A 38 1.10 -5.18 2.85
CA THR A 38 1.38 -5.58 1.47
C THR A 38 1.13 -7.07 1.25
N GLU A 39 1.59 -7.93 2.18
CA GLU A 39 1.33 -9.37 2.13
C GLU A 39 -0.17 -9.65 2.11
N ARG A 40 -0.93 -9.00 3.00
CA ARG A 40 -2.38 -9.16 3.03
C ARG A 40 -3.07 -8.70 1.75
N VAL A 41 -2.66 -7.56 1.20
CA VAL A 41 -3.22 -7.05 -0.06
C VAL A 41 -2.93 -8.00 -1.22
N VAL A 42 -1.75 -8.62 -1.24
CA VAL A 42 -1.40 -9.62 -2.25
C VAL A 42 -2.33 -10.82 -2.15
N GLU A 43 -2.52 -11.40 -0.96
CA GLU A 43 -3.44 -12.52 -0.74
C GLU A 43 -4.87 -12.21 -1.25
N GLU A 44 -5.40 -11.04 -0.91
CA GLU A 44 -6.75 -10.63 -1.35
C GLU A 44 -6.83 -10.46 -2.88
N ALA A 45 -5.80 -9.90 -3.51
CA ALA A 45 -5.78 -9.73 -4.95
C ALA A 45 -5.68 -11.08 -5.69
N GLU A 46 -4.96 -12.05 -5.13
CA GLU A 46 -4.90 -13.40 -5.66
C GLU A 46 -6.24 -14.13 -5.54
N VAL A 47 -6.94 -13.98 -4.42
CA VAL A 47 -8.31 -14.52 -4.27
C VAL A 47 -9.24 -13.95 -5.34
N LEU A 48 -9.22 -12.63 -5.56
CA LEU A 48 -10.06 -11.99 -6.58
C LEU A 48 -9.70 -12.44 -8.01
N ARG A 49 -8.41 -12.64 -8.30
CA ARG A 49 -7.94 -13.19 -9.58
C ARG A 49 -8.44 -14.63 -9.78
N ASP A 50 -8.26 -15.48 -8.78
CA ASP A 50 -8.57 -16.91 -8.86
C ASP A 50 -10.08 -17.14 -8.95
N GLU A 51 -10.90 -16.23 -8.40
CA GLU A 51 -12.36 -16.19 -8.58
C GLU A 51 -12.80 -15.60 -9.94
N GLY A 52 -11.87 -15.15 -10.78
CA GLY A 52 -12.14 -14.53 -12.08
C GLY A 52 -12.80 -13.15 -11.99
N LYS A 53 -12.73 -12.49 -10.83
CA LYS A 53 -13.32 -11.17 -10.60
C LYS A 53 -12.44 -10.02 -11.10
N VAL A 54 -11.13 -10.26 -11.24
CA VAL A 54 -10.15 -9.25 -11.64
C VAL A 54 -9.20 -9.84 -12.69
N GLU A 55 -8.88 -9.06 -13.72
CA GLU A 55 -7.97 -9.46 -14.78
C GLU A 55 -6.50 -9.53 -14.29
N ASP A 56 -5.74 -10.53 -14.76
CA ASP A 56 -4.33 -10.75 -14.40
C ASP A 56 -3.45 -9.49 -14.55
N ARG A 57 -3.71 -8.67 -15.58
CA ARG A 57 -2.96 -7.43 -15.82
C ARG A 57 -3.18 -6.40 -14.71
N MET A 58 -4.37 -6.36 -14.12
CA MET A 58 -4.72 -5.42 -13.04
C MET A 58 -4.04 -5.84 -11.74
N VAL A 59 -4.01 -7.15 -11.46
CA VAL A 59 -3.26 -7.70 -10.32
C VAL A 59 -1.76 -7.49 -10.48
N THR A 60 -1.23 -7.69 -11.68
CA THR A 60 0.19 -7.40 -11.99
C THR A 60 0.54 -5.93 -11.74
N GLU A 61 -0.34 -5.02 -12.16
CA GLU A 61 -0.16 -3.59 -11.93
C GLU A 61 -0.21 -3.23 -10.43
N LEU A 62 -1.16 -3.80 -9.68
CA LEU A 62 -1.21 -3.62 -8.23
C LEU A 62 0.11 -4.09 -7.58
N PHE A 63 0.59 -5.28 -7.92
CA PHE A 63 1.84 -5.83 -7.37
C PHE A 63 3.06 -4.97 -7.67
N ARG A 64 3.11 -4.39 -8.88
CA ARG A 64 4.15 -3.44 -9.27
C ARG A 64 4.15 -2.21 -8.36
N VAL A 65 2.97 -1.63 -8.09
CA VAL A 65 2.84 -0.45 -7.22
C VAL A 65 3.17 -0.80 -5.77
N LEU A 66 2.72 -1.95 -5.25
CA LEU A 66 3.03 -2.42 -3.91
C LEU A 66 4.54 -2.63 -3.69
N LYS A 67 5.23 -3.23 -4.67
CA LYS A 67 6.69 -3.40 -4.61
C LYS A 67 7.40 -2.05 -4.46
N LEU A 68 6.97 -1.07 -5.24
CA LEU A 68 7.53 0.27 -5.16
C LEU A 68 7.19 0.97 -3.83
N MET A 69 6.02 0.68 -3.25
CA MET A 69 5.61 1.24 -1.95
C MET A 69 6.48 0.68 -0.83
N LYS A 70 6.76 -0.63 -0.85
CA LYS A 70 7.73 -1.25 0.06
C LYS A 70 9.11 -0.62 -0.05
N MET A 71 9.58 -0.29 -1.25
CA MET A 71 10.85 0.41 -1.44
C MET A 71 10.84 1.81 -0.81
N ASP A 72 9.74 2.56 -0.94
CA ASP A 72 9.63 3.88 -0.29
C ASP A 72 9.63 3.76 1.24
N LEU A 73 8.95 2.77 1.81
CA LEU A 73 8.96 2.54 3.25
C LEU A 73 10.35 2.13 3.78
N ALA A 74 11.12 1.37 3.00
CA ALA A 74 12.53 1.12 3.33
C ALA A 74 13.35 2.42 3.35
N MET A 75 13.05 3.38 2.46
CA MET A 75 13.69 4.70 2.46
C MET A 75 13.22 5.57 3.65
N VAL A 76 11.97 5.45 4.08
CA VAL A 76 11.44 6.07 5.30
C VAL A 76 12.20 5.56 6.52
N LYS A 77 12.39 4.24 6.63
CA LYS A 77 13.18 3.61 7.71
C LYS A 77 14.62 4.10 7.73
N ALA A 78 15.24 4.29 6.56
CA ALA A 78 16.62 4.72 6.43
C ALA A 78 16.83 6.24 6.63
N ALA A 79 15.77 7.04 6.70
CA ALA A 79 15.89 8.49 6.84
C ALA A 79 16.36 8.88 8.25
N VAL A 80 17.39 9.72 8.32
CA VAL A 80 17.98 10.19 9.59
C VAL A 80 17.60 11.64 9.91
N LYS A 81 17.42 12.48 8.88
CA LYS A 81 17.04 13.89 9.04
C LYS A 81 15.54 14.03 8.91
N ASP A 82 14.94 14.87 9.75
CA ASP A 82 13.48 15.10 9.78
C ASP A 82 12.94 15.58 8.42
N ASP A 83 13.61 16.52 7.76
CA ASP A 83 13.17 17.00 6.43
C ASP A 83 13.17 15.87 5.39
N THR A 84 14.21 15.03 5.41
CA THR A 84 14.29 13.85 4.52
C THR A 84 13.21 12.83 4.86
N LEU A 85 12.95 12.59 6.15
CA LEU A 85 11.90 11.68 6.60
C LEU A 85 10.53 12.15 6.08
N GLN A 86 10.24 13.45 6.21
CA GLN A 86 8.98 14.02 5.76
C GLN A 86 8.80 13.87 4.24
N GLU A 87 9.82 14.16 3.44
CA GLU A 87 9.80 13.95 1.99
C GLU A 87 9.54 12.49 1.62
N ARG A 88 10.19 11.54 2.32
CA ARG A 88 10.00 10.11 2.08
C ARG A 88 8.60 9.63 2.46
N LEU A 89 8.04 10.14 3.56
CA LEU A 89 6.67 9.83 3.97
C LEU A 89 5.65 10.31 2.95
N GLU A 90 5.80 11.52 2.42
CA GLU A 90 4.90 12.02 1.36
C GLU A 90 5.01 11.20 0.08
N GLN A 91 6.21 10.77 -0.28
CA GLN A 91 6.42 9.87 -1.42
C GLN A 91 5.72 8.51 -1.21
N ALA A 92 5.89 7.90 -0.03
CA ALA A 92 5.25 6.64 0.32
C ALA A 92 3.72 6.74 0.32
N LYS A 93 3.16 7.83 0.87
CA LYS A 93 1.71 8.10 0.84
C LYS A 93 1.19 8.25 -0.58
N ALA A 94 1.86 9.03 -1.43
CA ALA A 94 1.47 9.20 -2.82
C ALA A 94 1.41 7.85 -3.55
N ARG A 95 2.35 6.95 -3.24
CA ARG A 95 2.34 5.61 -3.82
C ARG A 95 1.27 4.69 -3.23
N CYS A 96 0.98 4.81 -1.93
CA CYS A 96 -0.14 4.13 -1.31
C CYS A 96 -1.48 4.55 -1.95
N ARG A 97 -1.67 5.85 -2.20
CA ARG A 97 -2.83 6.38 -2.95
C ARG A 97 -2.90 5.85 -4.38
N GLN A 98 -1.76 5.68 -5.06
CA GLN A 98 -1.74 5.03 -6.37
C GLN A 98 -2.23 3.57 -6.28
N ALA A 99 -1.82 2.81 -5.28
CA ALA A 99 -2.28 1.42 -5.09
C ALA A 99 -3.79 1.37 -4.81
N ILE A 100 -4.33 2.30 -4.01
CA ILE A 100 -5.77 2.45 -3.77
C ILE A 100 -6.52 2.69 -5.08
N LEU A 101 -6.02 3.57 -5.95
CA LEU A 101 -6.65 3.84 -7.24
C LEU A 101 -6.66 2.62 -8.17
N VAL A 102 -5.58 1.82 -8.18
CA VAL A 102 -5.53 0.56 -8.93
C VAL A 102 -6.58 -0.42 -8.38
N ALA A 103 -6.66 -0.58 -7.06
CA ALA A 103 -7.65 -1.47 -6.44
C ALA A 103 -9.09 -1.00 -6.66
N ASN A 104 -9.33 0.31 -6.70
CA ASN A 104 -10.65 0.87 -7.02
C ASN A 104 -11.06 0.63 -8.49
N SER A 105 -10.12 0.32 -9.37
CA SER A 105 -10.39 -0.05 -10.77
C SER A 105 -10.54 -1.55 -11.00
N PHE A 106 -10.51 -2.36 -9.93
CA PHE A 106 -10.84 -3.79 -9.96
C PHE A 106 -12.32 -4.02 -10.25
#